data_AF-A0A9D1F5V0-F1
#
_entry.id   AF-A0A9D1F5V0-F1
#
_cell.length_a   1.000
_cell.length_b   1.000
_cell.length_c   1.000
_cell.angle_alpha   90.00
_cell.angle_beta   90.00
_cell.angle_gamma   90.00
#
_symmetry.space_group_name_H-M   'P 1'
#
loop_
_entity.id
_entity.type
_entity.pdbx_description
1 polymer ?
#
loop_
_entity_poly.entity_id
_entity_poly.type
_entity_poly.pdbx_seq_one_letter_code
_entity_poly.pdbx_strand_id
1 'polypeptide(L)'
;MGRRTRKMAHWLTGIAAGLFLTQILYSQGIYGAETENMVCLDISEGSIYITDTGYRIGEGGEETSFDGIYKISGNTREDYEIHVLEGEHVVIMDHMSIDQRTLEDGCPLTVAGDSVLNLYLQGDNSLFAGAGNSAIELGEDARLDIEGFGQGIFTLMAYPANMGGELEGTSAINIPEDAAVTYPSSPETGDVVNMYTGNNRLSPEKVTAYKAEPYLQIRYSISHHCTRFSPEADCTRAQYCLECGREVAPKTAHVLGTQATCTEAARCANCGCIMGEPLGHKGVWKLEKELYGGLVRQESMVCTVCHETLYRTVNAEE
;
A
#
# COMPACT_ATOMS: atom_id res chain seq x y z
N MET A 1 60.04 50.62 46.09
CA MET A 1 60.25 51.66 45.07
C MET A 1 59.04 51.68 44.14
N GLY A 2 58.43 52.85 43.90
CA GLY A 2 57.42 53.03 42.84
C GLY A 2 55.95 52.91 43.26
N ARG A 3 55.38 54.01 43.79
CA ARG A 3 53.94 54.30 43.76
C ARG A 3 53.58 55.02 42.44
N ARG A 4 52.27 55.01 42.13
CA ARG A 4 51.49 55.86 41.19
C ARG A 4 51.43 55.30 39.76
N THR A 5 50.29 55.30 39.05
CA THR A 5 49.28 56.36 38.91
C THR A 5 47.88 55.85 38.53
N ARG A 6 46.87 56.61 38.96
CA ARG A 6 45.42 56.58 38.64
C ARG A 6 45.09 56.88 37.17
N LYS A 7 43.89 56.44 36.73
CA LYS A 7 42.81 57.18 35.99
C LYS A 7 41.59 56.23 35.91
N MET A 8 40.57 56.31 36.76
CA MET A 8 39.32 57.11 36.73
C MET A 8 38.55 57.22 35.39
N ALA A 9 37.22 57.02 35.52
CA ALA A 9 36.06 57.44 34.71
C ALA A 9 35.53 56.41 33.67
N HIS A 10 34.24 56.17 33.47
CA HIS A 10 32.97 56.64 34.06
C HIS A 10 31.87 55.65 33.60
N TRP A 11 30.87 55.43 34.47
CA TRP A 11 29.45 55.11 34.22
C TRP A 11 28.99 54.56 32.86
N LEU A 12 28.29 53.40 32.87
CA LEU A 12 26.88 53.28 32.47
C LEU A 12 26.33 51.87 32.73
N THR A 13 25.09 51.88 33.19
CA THR A 13 24.13 50.81 33.44
C THR A 13 23.93 49.86 32.25
N GLY A 14 23.81 48.57 32.52
CA GLY A 14 23.35 47.58 31.54
C GLY A 14 22.92 46.28 32.22
N ILE A 15 21.61 46.09 32.29
CA ILE A 15 20.93 44.87 32.74
C ILE A 15 21.37 43.72 31.83
N ALA A 16 22.12 42.75 32.37
CA ALA A 16 22.43 41.51 31.66
C ALA A 16 21.24 40.56 31.78
N ALA A 17 20.40 40.57 30.77
CA ALA A 17 19.37 39.58 30.55
C ALA A 17 20.01 38.24 30.15
N GLY A 18 19.55 37.18 30.81
CA GLY A 18 19.28 35.85 30.27
C GLY A 18 20.42 35.10 29.58
N LEU A 19 20.83 33.98 30.19
CA LEU A 19 20.98 32.68 29.52
C LEU A 19 21.39 31.64 30.58
N PHE A 20 20.40 31.11 31.31
CA PHE A 20 20.55 29.81 31.93
C PHE A 20 20.43 28.77 30.83
N LEU A 21 21.57 28.25 30.37
CA LEU A 21 21.62 27.03 29.58
C LEU A 21 21.11 25.88 30.46
N THR A 22 19.83 25.55 30.36
CA THR A 22 19.35 24.22 30.71
C THR A 22 19.83 23.26 29.62
N GLN A 23 20.87 22.49 29.94
CA GLN A 23 21.21 21.28 29.19
C GLN A 23 19.99 20.36 29.24
N ILE A 24 19.25 20.29 28.13
CA ILE A 24 18.32 19.19 27.87
C ILE A 24 19.22 18.00 27.52
N LEU A 25 19.27 17.04 28.44
CA LEU A 25 19.71 15.68 28.16
C LEU A 25 18.80 15.14 27.05
N TYR A 26 19.33 15.04 25.84
CA TYR A 26 18.81 14.11 24.84
C TYR A 26 19.07 12.70 25.39
N SER A 27 18.09 12.12 26.07
CA SER A 27 18.09 10.68 26.31
C SER A 27 17.87 10.01 24.96
N GLN A 28 18.94 9.39 24.45
CA GLN A 28 18.82 8.32 23.49
C GLN A 28 18.01 7.18 24.09
N GLY A 29 17.22 6.51 23.24
CA GLY A 29 16.55 5.26 23.57
C GLY A 29 15.06 5.40 23.87
N ILE A 30 14.27 5.78 22.86
CA ILE A 30 12.96 5.18 22.72
C ILE A 30 13.15 4.15 21.60
N TYR A 31 13.22 2.87 21.99
CA TYR A 31 13.02 1.76 21.08
C TYR A 31 11.74 2.06 20.29
N GLY A 32 11.87 2.12 18.97
CA GLY A 32 10.76 2.41 18.08
C GLY A 32 9.59 1.52 18.43
N ALA A 33 8.47 2.13 18.80
CA ALA A 33 7.20 1.49 18.55
C ALA A 33 7.08 1.48 17.03
N GLU A 34 7.57 0.42 16.40
CA GLU A 34 7.36 0.18 14.97
C GLU A 34 5.86 0.10 14.79
N THR A 35 5.28 1.17 14.27
CA THR A 35 3.90 1.16 13.82
C THR A 35 3.92 0.32 12.56
N GLU A 36 3.70 -0.97 12.71
CA GLU A 36 3.56 -1.87 11.59
C GLU A 36 2.33 -1.48 10.81
N ASN A 37 2.59 -0.68 9.79
CA ASN A 37 1.57 -0.23 8.87
C ASN A 37 1.35 -1.33 7.85
N MET A 38 0.09 -1.50 7.46
CA MET A 38 -0.30 -2.36 6.35
C MET A 38 -0.87 -1.47 5.26
N VAL A 39 -0.48 -1.75 4.00
CA VAL A 39 -1.12 -1.18 2.82
C VAL A 39 -1.92 -2.26 2.12
N CYS A 40 -3.15 -1.93 1.72
CA CYS A 40 -3.99 -2.81 0.93
C CYS A 40 -3.87 -2.42 -0.55
N LEU A 41 -3.43 -3.36 -1.38
CA LEU A 41 -3.28 -3.22 -2.82
C LEU A 41 -4.23 -4.19 -3.54
N ASP A 42 -4.70 -3.80 -4.72
CA ASP A 42 -5.56 -4.62 -5.57
C ASP A 42 -4.85 -4.87 -6.92
N ILE A 43 -4.53 -6.14 -7.19
CA ILE A 43 -3.84 -6.54 -8.43
C ILE A 43 -4.64 -6.22 -9.70
N SER A 44 -5.95 -5.99 -9.59
CA SER A 44 -6.78 -5.57 -10.72
C SER A 44 -6.54 -4.12 -11.16
N GLU A 45 -5.84 -3.32 -10.35
CA GLU A 45 -5.47 -1.93 -10.68
C GLU A 45 -4.20 -1.82 -11.53
N GLY A 46 -3.42 -2.90 -11.65
CA GLY A 46 -2.19 -2.96 -12.43
C GLY A 46 -1.11 -3.80 -11.76
N SER A 47 0.00 -4.06 -12.46
CA SER A 47 1.16 -4.75 -11.88
C SER A 47 1.68 -4.02 -10.64
N ILE A 48 2.06 -4.77 -9.62
CA ILE A 48 2.55 -4.25 -8.34
C ILE A 48 4.07 -4.43 -8.32
N TYR A 49 4.80 -3.35 -8.07
CA TYR A 49 6.25 -3.38 -7.94
C TYR A 49 6.61 -2.94 -6.53
N ILE A 50 7.37 -3.77 -5.82
CA ILE A 50 7.86 -3.54 -4.47
C ILE A 50 9.37 -3.33 -4.56
N THR A 51 9.85 -2.21 -4.04
CA THR A 51 11.26 -1.78 -4.03
C THR A 51 11.79 -1.78 -2.60
N ASP A 52 13.07 -1.48 -2.41
CA ASP A 52 13.65 -1.28 -1.08
C ASP A 52 13.01 -0.11 -0.30
N THR A 53 12.47 0.90 -0.99
CA THR A 53 11.92 2.12 -0.38
C THR A 53 10.40 2.25 -0.40
N GLY A 54 9.68 1.36 -1.10
CA GLY A 54 8.25 1.55 -1.30
C GLY A 54 7.58 0.59 -2.27
N TYR A 55 6.55 1.11 -2.95
CA TYR A 55 5.85 0.39 -4.00
C TYR A 55 5.27 1.33 -5.06
N ARG A 56 4.93 0.76 -6.22
CA ARG A 56 4.13 1.44 -7.25
C ARG A 56 3.19 0.46 -7.95
N ILE A 57 2.12 1.01 -8.52
CA ILE A 57 1.16 0.29 -9.36
C ILE A 57 1.36 0.73 -10.80
N GLY A 58 1.54 -0.24 -11.69
CA GLY A 58 1.86 -0.05 -13.11
C GLY A 58 3.35 0.28 -13.36
N GLU A 59 3.85 -0.10 -14.53
CA GLU A 59 5.27 0.05 -14.93
C GLU A 59 5.76 1.51 -14.83
N GLY A 60 4.89 2.48 -15.16
CA GLY A 60 5.17 3.92 -15.09
C GLY A 60 4.62 4.64 -13.86
N GLY A 61 4.18 3.92 -12.83
CA GLY A 61 3.60 4.49 -11.62
C GLY A 61 4.62 5.29 -10.79
N GLU A 62 4.17 6.34 -10.10
CA GLU A 62 4.99 7.06 -9.13
C GLU A 62 5.16 6.21 -7.86
N GLU A 63 6.39 6.15 -7.35
CA GLU A 63 6.69 5.35 -6.16
C GLU A 63 6.11 5.99 -4.90
N THR A 64 5.36 5.20 -4.15
CA THR A 64 4.86 5.53 -2.83
C THR A 64 5.81 4.92 -1.80
N SER A 65 6.48 5.78 -1.03
CA SER A 65 7.37 5.31 0.05
C SER A 65 6.58 4.56 1.12
N PHE A 66 7.03 3.36 1.45
CA PHE A 66 6.39 2.46 2.40
C PHE A 66 7.34 1.32 2.77
N ASP A 67 7.40 0.95 4.05
CA ASP A 67 8.31 -0.05 4.62
C ASP A 67 7.58 -1.08 5.50
N GLY A 68 6.26 -1.21 5.31
CA GLY A 68 5.39 -2.08 6.10
C GLY A 68 4.95 -3.35 5.38
N ILE A 69 3.78 -3.86 5.76
CA ILE A 69 3.21 -5.10 5.20
C ILE A 69 2.33 -4.78 3.98
N TYR A 70 2.56 -5.51 2.89
CA TYR A 70 1.77 -5.40 1.66
C TYR A 70 0.68 -6.47 1.67
N LYS A 71 -0.57 -6.06 1.84
CA LYS A 71 -1.71 -6.96 1.68
C LYS A 71 -2.25 -6.82 0.26
N ILE A 72 -2.10 -7.87 -0.55
CA ILE A 72 -2.49 -7.88 -1.95
C ILE A 72 -3.73 -8.76 -2.12
N SER A 73 -4.75 -8.22 -2.79
CA SER A 73 -6.00 -8.90 -3.10
C SER A 73 -6.37 -8.68 -4.57
N GLY A 74 -7.51 -9.21 -5.00
CA GLY A 74 -8.06 -8.96 -6.34
C GLY A 74 -7.86 -10.11 -7.32
N ASN A 75 -8.42 -9.95 -8.52
CA ASN A 75 -8.39 -10.97 -9.56
C ASN A 75 -8.08 -10.35 -10.91
N THR A 76 -7.18 -10.94 -11.68
CA THR A 76 -6.82 -10.47 -13.02
C THR A 76 -6.60 -11.62 -14.01
N ARG A 77 -6.84 -11.32 -15.29
CA ARG A 77 -6.46 -12.13 -16.46
C ARG A 77 -5.59 -11.34 -17.44
N GLU A 78 -5.28 -10.10 -17.11
CA GLU A 78 -4.37 -9.25 -17.85
C GLU A 78 -2.92 -9.65 -17.52
N ASP A 79 -1.95 -9.03 -18.18
CA ASP A 79 -0.51 -9.17 -17.95
C ASP A 79 -0.04 -8.48 -16.65
N TYR A 80 -0.91 -8.41 -15.63
CA TYR A 80 -0.59 -7.82 -14.34
C TYR A 80 0.10 -8.83 -13.43
N GLU A 81 1.22 -8.40 -12.86
CA GLU A 81 2.17 -9.23 -12.11
C GLU A 81 2.57 -8.58 -10.79
N ILE A 82 3.15 -9.36 -9.89
CA ILE A 82 3.78 -8.86 -8.66
C ILE A 82 5.30 -9.01 -8.81
N HIS A 83 6.03 -7.91 -8.64
CA HIS A 83 7.48 -7.90 -8.68
C HIS A 83 8.03 -7.44 -7.33
N VAL A 84 8.82 -8.29 -6.67
CA VAL A 84 9.68 -7.90 -5.55
C VAL A 84 11.07 -7.64 -6.15
N LEU A 85 11.40 -6.37 -6.30
CA LEU A 85 12.59 -5.94 -7.06
C LEU A 85 13.85 -5.93 -6.21
N GLU A 86 13.74 -5.49 -4.95
CA GLU A 86 14.87 -5.35 -4.02
C GLU A 86 14.38 -5.42 -2.57
N GLY A 87 15.24 -5.85 -1.65
CA GLY A 87 15.00 -5.77 -0.20
C GLY A 87 14.34 -6.98 0.45
N GLU A 88 13.98 -6.82 1.73
CA GLU A 88 13.26 -7.82 2.52
C GLU A 88 11.85 -7.33 2.80
N HIS A 89 10.85 -8.12 2.39
CA HIS A 89 9.45 -7.70 2.40
C HIS A 89 8.52 -8.75 2.97
N VAL A 90 7.40 -8.29 3.52
CA VAL A 90 6.29 -9.13 3.95
C VAL A 90 5.07 -8.86 3.05
N VAL A 91 4.63 -9.89 2.35
CA VAL A 91 3.44 -9.84 1.48
C VAL A 91 2.39 -10.82 1.98
N ILE A 92 1.17 -10.35 2.14
CA ILE A 92 0.00 -11.19 2.41
C ILE A 92 -0.82 -11.28 1.12
N MET A 93 -0.96 -12.49 0.58
CA MET A 93 -1.91 -12.79 -0.49
C MET A 93 -3.28 -13.14 0.12
N ASP A 94 -4.27 -12.27 -0.11
CA ASP A 94 -5.61 -12.38 0.47
C ASP A 94 -6.66 -12.65 -0.61
N HIS A 95 -7.03 -13.93 -0.76
CA HIS A 95 -8.06 -14.40 -1.68
C HIS A 95 -7.88 -13.89 -3.13
N MET A 96 -6.66 -13.97 -3.65
CA MET A 96 -6.31 -13.38 -4.94
C MET A 96 -6.08 -14.39 -6.06
N SER A 97 -6.24 -13.95 -7.31
CA SER A 97 -5.97 -14.76 -8.49
C SER A 97 -5.31 -13.97 -9.62
N ILE A 98 -4.18 -14.47 -10.13
CA ILE A 98 -3.57 -14.05 -11.39
C ILE A 98 -3.67 -15.24 -12.35
N ASP A 99 -4.43 -15.09 -13.44
CA ASP A 99 -4.68 -16.17 -14.41
C ASP A 99 -4.24 -15.75 -15.82
N GLN A 100 -2.97 -16.01 -16.15
CA GLN A 100 -2.33 -15.60 -17.40
C GLN A 100 -2.22 -16.74 -18.43
N ARG A 101 -2.92 -17.86 -18.24
CA ARG A 101 -2.80 -19.07 -19.11
C ARG A 101 -3.15 -18.84 -20.58
N THR A 102 -3.81 -17.74 -20.90
CA THR A 102 -4.17 -17.35 -22.26
C THR A 102 -3.17 -16.38 -22.89
N LEU A 103 -2.16 -15.93 -22.13
CA LEU A 103 -1.15 -14.98 -22.58
C LEU A 103 0.07 -15.71 -23.15
N GLU A 104 0.75 -15.05 -24.09
CA GLU A 104 1.96 -15.57 -24.74
C GLU A 104 3.20 -15.47 -23.83
N ASP A 105 3.10 -14.69 -22.76
CA ASP A 105 4.12 -14.45 -21.75
C ASP A 105 3.42 -14.11 -20.43
N GLY A 106 4.11 -14.26 -19.30
CA GLY A 106 3.63 -13.80 -18.01
C GLY A 106 4.10 -14.63 -16.83
N CYS A 107 4.76 -13.97 -15.88
CA CYS A 107 5.17 -14.55 -14.61
C CYS A 107 4.43 -13.84 -13.45
N PRO A 108 3.36 -14.44 -12.90
CA PRO A 108 2.51 -13.80 -11.90
C PRO A 108 3.24 -13.22 -10.68
N LEU A 109 4.33 -13.85 -10.24
CA LEU A 109 5.16 -13.38 -9.13
C LEU A 109 6.64 -13.56 -9.47
N THR A 110 7.38 -12.46 -9.47
CA THR A 110 8.84 -12.46 -9.61
C THR A 110 9.49 -11.93 -8.33
N VAL A 111 10.50 -12.64 -7.82
CA VAL A 111 11.37 -12.17 -6.73
C VAL A 111 12.77 -12.04 -7.29
N ALA A 112 13.28 -10.82 -7.36
CA ALA A 112 14.61 -10.54 -7.88
C ALA A 112 15.70 -11.16 -7.01
N GLY A 113 16.90 -11.27 -7.57
CA GLY A 113 18.06 -11.79 -6.85
C GLY A 113 18.38 -10.99 -5.59
N ASP A 114 19.01 -11.66 -4.62
CA ASP A 114 19.30 -11.13 -3.27
C ASP A 114 18.10 -10.65 -2.44
N SER A 115 16.87 -10.68 -2.98
CA SER A 115 15.67 -10.24 -2.28
C SER A 115 15.09 -11.35 -1.40
N VAL A 116 14.44 -10.95 -0.31
CA VAL A 116 13.77 -11.86 0.62
C VAL A 116 12.27 -11.55 0.63
N LEU A 117 11.46 -12.52 0.25
CA LEU A 117 10.01 -12.43 0.30
C LEU A 117 9.46 -13.37 1.36
N ASN A 118 8.92 -12.81 2.44
CA ASN A 118 8.08 -13.50 3.40
C ASN A 118 6.63 -13.45 2.89
N LEU A 119 6.15 -14.56 2.33
CA LEU A 119 4.84 -14.68 1.70
C LEU A 119 3.83 -15.37 2.63
N TYR A 120 2.80 -14.64 3.03
CA TYR A 120 1.73 -15.15 3.87
C TYR A 120 0.46 -15.39 3.07
N LEU A 121 -0.08 -16.60 3.20
CA LEU A 121 -1.26 -17.04 2.47
C LEU A 121 -2.52 -16.94 3.33
N GLN A 122 -3.48 -16.14 2.87
CA GLN A 122 -4.82 -16.05 3.44
C GLN A 122 -5.87 -16.47 2.40
N GLY A 123 -6.64 -17.51 2.72
CA GLY A 123 -7.69 -18.02 1.84
C GLY A 123 -7.16 -18.72 0.59
N ASP A 124 -8.01 -18.81 -0.44
CA ASP A 124 -7.64 -19.45 -1.70
C ASP A 124 -6.90 -18.46 -2.59
N ASN A 125 -5.69 -18.84 -3.02
CA ASN A 125 -4.83 -18.02 -3.88
C ASN A 125 -4.39 -18.82 -5.11
N SER A 126 -4.38 -18.20 -6.28
CA SER A 126 -3.91 -18.86 -7.50
C SER A 126 -3.04 -17.99 -8.39
N LEU A 127 -1.91 -18.56 -8.82
CA LEU A 127 -1.00 -17.98 -9.80
C LEU A 127 -0.86 -18.95 -10.97
N PHE A 128 -1.33 -18.56 -12.15
CA PHE A 128 -1.18 -19.36 -13.36
C PHE A 128 -0.43 -18.55 -14.41
N ALA A 129 0.71 -19.08 -14.85
CA ALA A 129 1.63 -18.42 -15.76
C ALA A 129 1.11 -18.36 -17.20
N GLY A 130 1.67 -17.41 -17.96
CA GLY A 130 1.62 -17.37 -19.42
C GLY A 130 2.54 -18.42 -20.05
N ALA A 131 2.47 -18.54 -21.38
CA ALA A 131 3.24 -19.54 -22.10
C ALA A 131 4.76 -19.40 -21.88
N GLY A 132 5.45 -20.53 -21.69
CA GLY A 132 6.90 -20.57 -21.47
C GLY A 132 7.34 -20.20 -20.05
N ASN A 133 6.42 -19.89 -19.14
CA ASN A 133 6.76 -19.30 -17.84
C ASN A 133 6.36 -20.15 -16.63
N SER A 134 7.02 -19.83 -15.52
CA SER A 134 6.73 -20.34 -14.18
C SER A 134 5.71 -19.45 -13.47
N ALA A 135 4.94 -20.01 -12.52
CA ALA A 135 3.99 -19.19 -11.76
C ALA A 135 4.69 -18.27 -10.75
N ILE A 136 5.84 -18.73 -10.25
CA ILE A 136 6.76 -17.94 -9.43
C ILE A 136 8.16 -18.07 -10.04
N GLU A 137 8.82 -16.95 -10.27
CA GLU A 137 10.20 -16.86 -10.73
C GLU A 137 11.07 -16.27 -9.61
N LEU A 138 12.16 -16.95 -9.28
CA LEU A 138 13.16 -16.47 -8.33
C LEU A 138 14.44 -16.11 -9.07
N GLY A 139 15.08 -15.02 -8.67
CA GLY A 139 16.45 -14.70 -9.05
C GLY A 139 17.47 -15.51 -8.24
N GLU A 140 18.73 -15.46 -8.69
CA GLU A 140 19.86 -16.04 -7.94
C GLU A 140 19.93 -15.45 -6.52
N ASP A 141 20.27 -16.27 -5.53
CA ASP A 141 20.33 -15.89 -4.10
C ASP A 141 19.01 -15.41 -3.46
N ALA A 142 17.90 -15.36 -4.21
CA ALA A 142 16.60 -14.96 -3.67
C ALA A 142 16.09 -15.97 -2.64
N ARG A 143 15.34 -15.47 -1.65
CA ARG A 143 14.67 -16.29 -0.64
C ARG A 143 13.18 -16.06 -0.65
N LEU A 144 12.42 -17.15 -0.73
CA LEU A 144 10.97 -17.15 -0.63
C LEU A 144 10.55 -18.03 0.54
N ASP A 145 10.00 -17.40 1.58
CA ASP A 145 9.48 -18.08 2.76
C ASP A 145 7.97 -18.04 2.76
N ILE A 146 7.32 -19.21 2.57
CA ILE A 146 5.87 -19.29 2.43
C ILE A 146 5.26 -19.82 3.72
N GLU A 147 4.34 -19.06 4.31
CA GLU A 147 3.52 -19.50 5.44
C GLU A 147 2.03 -19.37 5.12
N GLY A 148 1.20 -20.16 5.79
CA GLY A 148 -0.25 -20.12 5.64
C GLY A 148 -0.93 -19.90 6.98
N PHE A 149 -2.01 -19.11 6.98
CA PHE A 149 -2.81 -18.87 8.18
C PHE A 149 -4.27 -19.17 7.94
N GLY A 150 -4.92 -19.82 8.91
CA GLY A 150 -6.29 -20.28 8.74
C GLY A 150 -6.33 -21.42 7.72
N GLN A 151 -7.31 -21.37 6.82
CA GLN A 151 -7.55 -22.44 5.85
C GLN A 151 -7.54 -21.87 4.42
N GLY A 152 -6.98 -22.63 3.49
CA GLY A 152 -6.95 -22.22 2.09
C GLY A 152 -6.21 -23.19 1.19
N ILE A 153 -6.21 -22.85 -0.09
CA ILE A 153 -5.50 -23.55 -1.15
C ILE A 153 -4.63 -22.53 -1.91
N PHE A 154 -3.33 -22.77 -1.96
CA PHE A 154 -2.43 -22.05 -2.86
C PHE A 154 -2.15 -22.92 -4.08
N THR A 155 -2.54 -22.44 -5.27
CA THR A 155 -2.39 -23.19 -6.52
C THR A 155 -1.47 -22.46 -7.48
N LEU A 156 -0.42 -23.15 -7.91
CA LEU A 156 0.58 -22.67 -8.85
C LEU A 156 0.56 -23.54 -10.11
N MET A 157 0.62 -22.91 -11.27
CA MET A 157 0.68 -23.61 -12.55
C MET A 157 1.60 -22.87 -13.51
N ALA A 158 2.67 -23.55 -13.90
CA ALA A 158 3.49 -23.15 -15.03
C ALA A 158 2.81 -23.58 -16.34
N TYR A 159 3.21 -22.95 -17.44
CA TYR A 159 2.72 -23.30 -18.77
C TYR A 159 3.88 -23.62 -19.71
N PRO A 160 4.39 -24.86 -19.69
CA PRO A 160 5.58 -25.19 -20.45
C PRO A 160 5.38 -24.99 -21.96
N ALA A 161 6.35 -24.34 -22.61
CA ALA A 161 6.32 -24.10 -24.06
C ALA A 161 7.63 -24.52 -24.71
N ASN A 162 7.56 -24.94 -25.98
CA ASN A 162 8.76 -25.21 -26.78
C ASN A 162 9.21 -23.92 -27.47
N MET A 163 10.30 -23.35 -26.98
CA MET A 163 10.89 -22.11 -27.45
C MET A 163 12.27 -22.43 -28.03
N GLY A 164 12.41 -22.32 -29.35
CA GLY A 164 13.71 -22.56 -30.01
C GLY A 164 14.25 -23.99 -29.92
N GLY A 165 13.43 -24.98 -29.58
CA GLY A 165 13.83 -26.38 -29.42
C GLY A 165 14.07 -26.81 -27.98
N GLU A 166 13.96 -25.88 -27.02
CA GLU A 166 14.05 -26.14 -25.58
C GLU A 166 12.68 -25.95 -24.93
N LEU A 167 12.44 -26.66 -23.82
CA LEU A 167 11.22 -26.49 -23.03
C LEU A 167 11.48 -25.47 -21.93
N GLU A 168 10.74 -24.38 -21.97
CA GLU A 168 10.74 -23.32 -20.96
C GLU A 168 9.50 -23.43 -20.06
N GLY A 169 9.55 -22.85 -18.86
CA GLY A 169 8.40 -22.81 -17.93
C GLY A 169 7.98 -24.20 -17.44
N THR A 170 8.95 -25.08 -17.17
CA THR A 170 8.67 -26.48 -16.84
C THR A 170 8.22 -26.69 -15.38
N SER A 171 8.35 -25.68 -14.54
CA SER A 171 8.17 -25.77 -13.09
C SER A 171 7.25 -24.66 -12.57
N ALA A 172 6.26 -25.02 -11.76
CA ALA A 172 5.39 -24.07 -11.06
C ALA A 172 6.16 -22.98 -10.28
N ILE A 173 7.30 -23.33 -9.70
CA ILE A 173 8.26 -22.39 -9.11
C ILE A 173 9.61 -22.66 -9.77
N ASN A 174 10.20 -21.66 -10.44
CA ASN A 174 11.58 -21.73 -10.87
C ASN A 174 12.50 -21.38 -9.69
N ILE A 175 13.43 -22.27 -9.38
CA ILE A 175 14.37 -22.11 -8.27
C ILE A 175 15.77 -22.24 -8.88
N PRO A 176 16.44 -21.12 -9.21
CA PRO A 176 17.79 -21.15 -9.76
C PRO A 176 18.82 -21.58 -8.69
N GLU A 177 20.10 -21.61 -9.09
CA GLU A 177 21.19 -21.90 -8.16
C GLU A 177 21.20 -20.91 -6.98
N ASP A 178 21.50 -21.43 -5.79
CA ASP A 178 21.58 -20.69 -4.52
C ASP A 178 20.31 -19.97 -4.03
N ALA A 179 19.23 -19.97 -4.81
CA ALA A 179 17.90 -19.56 -4.34
C ALA A 179 17.31 -20.58 -3.35
N ALA A 180 16.49 -20.10 -2.42
CA ALA A 180 15.87 -20.94 -1.40
C ALA A 180 14.35 -20.72 -1.33
N VAL A 181 13.62 -21.83 -1.17
CA VAL A 181 12.18 -21.81 -0.90
C VAL A 181 11.87 -22.62 0.33
N THR A 182 11.14 -22.03 1.28
CA THR A 182 10.51 -22.77 2.36
C THR A 182 9.00 -22.81 2.15
N TYR A 183 8.41 -23.96 2.47
CA TYR A 183 6.98 -24.20 2.32
C TYR A 183 6.32 -24.25 3.69
N PRO A 184 5.00 -23.98 3.76
CA PRO A 184 4.29 -24.07 5.02
C PRO A 184 4.48 -25.44 5.65
N SER A 185 4.75 -25.46 6.95
CA SER A 185 4.86 -26.68 7.74
C SER A 185 3.93 -26.59 8.95
N SER A 186 3.57 -27.74 9.51
CA SER A 186 2.65 -27.84 10.65
C SER A 186 3.46 -28.26 11.90
N PRO A 187 3.85 -27.31 12.78
CA PRO A 187 4.52 -27.63 14.03
C PRO A 187 3.53 -27.98 15.15
N GLU A 188 2.25 -27.58 15.03
CA GLU A 188 1.25 -27.72 16.09
C GLU A 188 0.33 -28.93 15.92
N THR A 189 -0.18 -29.44 17.04
CA THR A 189 -1.15 -30.54 17.05
C THR A 189 -2.50 -30.07 16.50
N GLY A 190 -2.83 -30.49 15.28
CA GLY A 190 -4.12 -30.22 14.64
C GLY A 190 -4.01 -29.51 13.29
N ASP A 191 -2.85 -28.91 13.02
CA ASP A 191 -2.57 -28.24 11.76
C ASP A 191 -2.30 -29.25 10.65
N VAL A 192 -2.81 -28.97 9.45
CA VAL A 192 -2.67 -29.85 8.30
C VAL A 192 -2.14 -29.06 7.12
N VAL A 193 -0.97 -29.45 6.63
CA VAL A 193 -0.44 -29.00 5.34
C VAL A 193 -0.24 -30.21 4.43
N ASN A 194 -0.82 -30.17 3.24
CA ASN A 194 -0.64 -31.19 2.22
C ASN A 194 -0.20 -30.53 0.92
N MET A 195 0.95 -30.95 0.39
CA MET A 195 1.42 -30.54 -0.92
C MET A 195 1.08 -31.60 -1.96
N TYR A 196 0.70 -31.16 -3.15
CA TYR A 196 0.42 -32.01 -4.30
C TYR A 196 1.13 -31.45 -5.52
N THR A 197 1.78 -32.31 -6.30
CA THR A 197 2.55 -31.89 -7.48
C THR A 197 2.30 -32.79 -8.67
N GLY A 198 2.54 -32.31 -9.88
CA GLY A 198 2.65 -33.21 -11.04
C GLY A 198 2.61 -32.51 -12.38
N ASN A 199 2.64 -33.32 -13.42
CA ASN A 199 2.68 -32.86 -14.82
C ASN A 199 1.34 -32.30 -15.34
N ASN A 200 0.24 -32.48 -14.61
CA ASN A 200 -1.07 -31.92 -14.92
C ASN A 200 -1.93 -31.80 -13.65
N ARG A 201 -2.68 -30.70 -13.52
CA ARG A 201 -3.63 -30.42 -12.42
C ARG A 201 -4.67 -31.52 -12.14
N LEU A 202 -4.96 -32.39 -13.11
CA LEU A 202 -5.99 -33.45 -12.97
C LEU A 202 -5.47 -34.72 -12.30
N SER A 203 -4.16 -34.91 -12.16
CA SER A 203 -3.59 -36.11 -11.55
C SER A 203 -2.36 -35.80 -10.71
N PRO A 204 -2.47 -34.90 -9.71
CA PRO A 204 -1.33 -34.56 -8.90
C PRO A 204 -1.07 -35.64 -7.83
N GLU A 205 0.20 -35.89 -7.56
CA GLU A 205 0.67 -36.79 -6.52
C GLU A 205 0.93 -36.01 -5.22
N LYS A 206 0.56 -36.58 -4.08
CA LYS A 206 0.87 -35.96 -2.79
C LYS A 206 2.37 -36.07 -2.51
N VAL A 207 3.01 -34.96 -2.14
CA VAL A 207 4.44 -34.90 -1.81
C VAL A 207 4.68 -34.23 -0.45
N THR A 208 5.89 -34.38 0.06
CA THR A 208 6.38 -33.67 1.26
C THR A 208 7.35 -32.54 0.93
N ALA A 209 7.82 -32.48 -0.32
CA ALA A 209 8.70 -31.45 -0.85
C ALA A 209 8.45 -31.33 -2.36
N TYR A 210 8.58 -30.12 -2.89
CA TYR A 210 8.41 -29.83 -4.30
C TYR A 210 9.64 -30.30 -5.11
N LYS A 211 9.41 -30.78 -6.34
CA LYS A 211 10.45 -31.33 -7.23
C LYS A 211 10.36 -30.75 -8.64
N ALA A 212 10.19 -29.43 -8.76
CA ALA A 212 10.23 -28.73 -10.05
C ALA A 212 9.15 -29.19 -11.06
N GLU A 213 7.97 -29.57 -10.60
CA GLU A 213 6.83 -30.00 -11.44
C GLU A 213 5.97 -28.82 -11.91
N PRO A 214 5.33 -28.85 -13.09
CA PRO A 214 4.60 -27.70 -13.65
C PRO A 214 3.33 -27.34 -12.87
N TYR A 215 2.83 -28.23 -12.02
CA TYR A 215 1.72 -27.95 -11.11
C TYR A 215 2.14 -28.19 -9.67
N LEU A 216 1.85 -27.22 -8.79
CA LEU A 216 1.98 -27.33 -7.34
C LEU A 216 0.68 -26.82 -6.69
N GLN A 217 0.15 -27.59 -5.76
CA GLN A 217 -0.96 -27.17 -4.91
C GLN A 217 -0.61 -27.42 -3.45
N ILE A 218 -0.73 -26.39 -2.62
CA ILE A 218 -0.56 -26.46 -1.17
C ILE A 218 -1.93 -26.26 -0.54
N ARG A 219 -2.44 -27.29 0.13
CA ARG A 219 -3.66 -27.20 0.94
C ARG A 219 -3.25 -27.06 2.39
N TYR A 220 -3.71 -26.02 3.05
CA TYR A 220 -3.35 -25.74 4.42
C TYR A 220 -4.58 -25.47 5.29
N SER A 221 -4.46 -25.88 6.54
CA SER A 221 -5.37 -25.59 7.64
C SER A 221 -4.49 -25.43 8.88
N ILE A 222 -4.08 -24.21 9.16
CA ILE A 222 -3.15 -23.82 10.23
C ILE A 222 -3.93 -22.95 11.22
N SER A 223 -3.98 -23.39 12.47
CA SER A 223 -4.59 -22.66 13.57
C SER A 223 -3.86 -21.33 13.74
N HIS A 224 -4.62 -20.24 13.76
CA HIS A 224 -4.06 -18.91 13.91
C HIS A 224 -4.93 -18.09 14.85
N HIS A 225 -4.31 -17.55 15.89
CA HIS A 225 -4.92 -16.61 16.81
C HIS A 225 -4.34 -15.23 16.55
N CYS A 226 -5.17 -14.32 16.05
CA CYS A 226 -4.73 -12.97 15.76
C CYS A 226 -4.38 -12.24 17.06
N THR A 227 -3.12 -11.83 17.21
CA THR A 227 -2.64 -11.12 18.40
C THR A 227 -1.82 -9.88 18.06
N ARG A 228 -1.29 -9.79 16.84
CA ARG A 228 -0.56 -8.64 16.31
C ARG A 228 -1.43 -7.88 15.31
N PHE A 229 -1.79 -6.64 15.63
CA PHE A 229 -2.75 -5.85 14.87
C PHE A 229 -2.15 -4.55 14.36
N SER A 230 -2.62 -4.12 13.19
CA SER A 230 -2.38 -2.78 12.68
C SER A 230 -2.98 -1.73 13.64
N PRO A 231 -2.71 -0.42 13.43
CA PRO A 231 -3.39 0.63 14.16
C PRO A 231 -4.91 0.44 14.17
N GLU A 232 -5.55 0.84 15.28
CA GLU A 232 -7.00 0.71 15.46
C GLU A 232 -7.77 1.32 14.28
N ALA A 233 -8.91 0.71 13.96
CA ALA A 233 -9.74 1.16 12.85
C ALA A 233 -10.24 2.59 13.07
N ASP A 234 -10.16 3.41 12.04
CA ASP A 234 -10.67 4.77 12.01
C ASP A 234 -11.56 4.95 10.76
N CYS A 235 -11.92 6.18 10.41
CA CYS A 235 -12.80 6.44 9.25
C CYS A 235 -12.05 6.49 7.91
N THR A 236 -10.73 6.30 7.92
CA THR A 236 -9.86 6.22 6.75
C THR A 236 -9.32 4.81 6.53
N ARG A 237 -9.14 4.01 7.59
CA ARG A 237 -8.57 2.66 7.55
C ARG A 237 -9.31 1.67 8.44
N ALA A 238 -9.34 0.40 8.03
CA ALA A 238 -9.77 -0.71 8.88
C ALA A 238 -8.58 -1.20 9.72
N GLN A 239 -8.84 -2.06 10.70
CA GLN A 239 -7.81 -2.74 11.45
C GLN A 239 -7.62 -4.17 10.94
N TYR A 240 -6.37 -4.59 10.78
CA TYR A 240 -6.00 -5.90 10.27
C TYR A 240 -5.11 -6.66 11.26
N CYS A 241 -5.17 -7.99 11.22
CA CYS A 241 -4.08 -8.82 11.74
C CYS A 241 -2.87 -8.68 10.82
N LEU A 242 -1.72 -8.35 11.38
CA LEU A 242 -0.47 -8.14 10.63
C LEU A 242 0.21 -9.45 10.21
N GLU A 243 -0.23 -10.57 10.77
CA GLU A 243 0.29 -11.90 10.44
C GLU A 243 -0.57 -12.55 9.34
N CYS A 244 -1.89 -12.61 9.55
CA CYS A 244 -2.78 -13.32 8.63
C CYS A 244 -3.60 -12.44 7.68
N GLY A 245 -3.49 -11.10 7.76
CA GLY A 245 -4.21 -10.16 6.88
C GLY A 245 -5.71 -10.02 7.14
N ARG A 246 -6.28 -10.83 8.04
CA ARG A 246 -7.71 -10.77 8.37
C ARG A 246 -8.11 -9.39 8.88
N GLU A 247 -9.20 -8.85 8.35
CA GLU A 247 -9.84 -7.67 8.94
C GLU A 247 -10.42 -8.02 10.32
N VAL A 248 -9.96 -7.31 11.35
CA VAL A 248 -10.41 -7.52 12.74
C VAL A 248 -11.40 -6.46 13.18
N ALA A 249 -11.36 -5.28 12.57
CA ALA A 249 -12.39 -4.25 12.74
C ALA A 249 -12.55 -3.44 11.44
N PRO A 250 -13.78 -3.23 10.95
CA PRO A 250 -14.02 -2.45 9.74
C PRO A 250 -13.77 -0.96 9.97
N LYS A 251 -13.65 -0.20 8.87
CA LYS A 251 -13.61 1.27 8.93
C LYS A 251 -14.80 1.81 9.72
N THR A 252 -14.54 2.78 10.60
CA THR A 252 -15.61 3.50 11.29
C THR A 252 -16.31 4.47 10.34
N ALA A 253 -17.57 4.78 10.61
CA ALA A 253 -18.30 5.76 9.80
C ALA A 253 -17.68 7.16 9.91
N HIS A 254 -17.67 7.92 8.81
CA HIS A 254 -17.39 9.35 8.88
C HIS A 254 -18.43 10.05 9.76
N VAL A 255 -17.95 10.95 10.63
CA VAL A 255 -18.79 11.79 11.48
C VAL A 255 -18.78 13.19 10.90
N LEU A 256 -19.96 13.75 10.62
CA LEU A 256 -20.07 15.12 10.13
C LEU A 256 -19.50 16.11 11.16
N GLY A 257 -18.44 16.82 10.80
CA GLY A 257 -17.83 17.86 11.63
C GLY A 257 -18.32 19.25 11.24
N THR A 258 -17.88 19.73 10.08
CA THR A 258 -18.36 21.00 9.51
C THR A 258 -19.41 20.73 8.45
N GLN A 259 -20.52 21.48 8.48
CA GLN A 259 -21.49 21.50 7.39
C GLN A 259 -20.95 22.32 6.22
N ALA A 260 -21.35 21.94 5.00
CA ALA A 260 -21.02 22.72 3.81
C ALA A 260 -21.70 24.10 3.88
N THR A 261 -20.95 25.13 3.48
CA THR A 261 -21.46 26.49 3.30
C THR A 261 -21.44 26.85 1.81
N CYS A 262 -21.74 28.09 1.43
CA CYS A 262 -21.62 28.52 0.03
C CYS A 262 -20.19 28.43 -0.52
N THR A 263 -19.18 28.55 0.35
CA THR A 263 -17.76 28.64 -0.03
C THR A 263 -16.92 27.48 0.50
N GLU A 264 -17.38 26.79 1.54
CA GLU A 264 -16.63 25.71 2.19
C GLU A 264 -17.34 24.36 2.07
N ALA A 265 -16.55 23.32 1.89
CA ALA A 265 -17.01 21.93 1.84
C ALA A 265 -17.40 21.40 3.22
N ALA A 266 -18.30 20.42 3.27
CA ALA A 266 -18.55 19.64 4.47
C ALA A 266 -17.37 18.69 4.72
N ARG A 267 -16.95 18.54 5.99
CA ARG A 267 -15.79 17.70 6.35
C ARG A 267 -16.08 16.77 7.50
N CYS A 268 -15.40 15.62 7.48
CA CYS A 268 -15.40 14.66 8.59
C CYS A 268 -14.70 15.26 9.82
N ALA A 269 -15.33 15.17 11.00
CA ALA A 269 -14.77 15.63 12.27
C ALA A 269 -13.49 14.88 12.67
N ASN A 270 -13.36 13.62 12.24
CA ASN A 270 -12.27 12.74 12.66
C ASN A 270 -11.06 12.84 11.73
N CYS A 271 -11.27 12.84 10.41
CA CYS A 271 -10.17 12.79 9.42
C CYS A 271 -10.08 14.00 8.49
N GLY A 272 -11.05 14.92 8.51
CA GLY A 272 -11.05 16.11 7.63
C GLY A 272 -11.36 15.87 6.16
N CYS A 273 -11.57 14.62 5.73
CA CYS A 273 -12.00 14.28 4.37
C CYS A 273 -13.29 15.03 3.98
N ILE A 274 -13.38 15.40 2.71
CA ILE A 274 -14.55 16.09 2.17
C ILE A 274 -15.71 15.09 2.08
N MET A 275 -16.81 15.44 2.74
CA MET A 275 -18.06 14.67 2.73
C MET A 275 -19.13 15.28 1.83
N GLY A 276 -18.90 16.49 1.33
CA GLY A 276 -19.79 17.18 0.41
C GLY A 276 -19.18 18.49 -0.06
N GLU A 277 -19.37 18.80 -1.34
CA GLU A 277 -18.87 20.03 -1.96
C GLU A 277 -19.48 21.30 -1.35
N PRO A 278 -18.84 22.47 -1.51
CA PRO A 278 -19.48 23.75 -1.22
C PRO A 278 -20.82 23.87 -1.93
N LEU A 279 -21.83 24.42 -1.25
CA LEU A 279 -23.19 24.56 -1.77
C LEU A 279 -23.28 25.51 -2.97
N GLY A 280 -22.27 26.38 -3.12
CA GLY A 280 -22.25 27.47 -4.08
C GLY A 280 -23.23 28.59 -3.72
N HIS A 281 -23.01 29.77 -4.31
CA HIS A 281 -23.98 30.85 -4.23
C HIS A 281 -25.08 30.65 -5.26
N LYS A 282 -26.34 30.66 -4.81
CA LYS A 282 -27.53 30.46 -5.65
C LYS A 282 -28.41 31.69 -5.60
N GLY A 283 -28.93 32.13 -6.73
CA GLY A 283 -29.83 33.28 -6.80
C GLY A 283 -30.02 33.79 -8.21
N VAL A 284 -30.75 34.89 -8.34
CA VAL A 284 -30.98 35.58 -9.61
C VAL A 284 -30.15 36.86 -9.61
N TRP A 285 -29.27 37.00 -10.60
CA TRP A 285 -28.53 38.24 -10.85
C TRP A 285 -29.48 39.32 -11.35
N LYS A 286 -29.41 40.51 -10.74
CA LYS A 286 -30.19 41.70 -11.10
C LYS A 286 -29.24 42.80 -11.52
N LEU A 287 -29.63 43.55 -12.55
CA LEU A 287 -28.90 44.74 -12.99
C LEU A 287 -28.96 45.82 -11.90
N GLU A 288 -27.80 46.33 -11.48
CA GLU A 288 -27.69 47.47 -10.57
C GLU A 288 -27.46 48.76 -11.37
N LYS A 289 -26.48 48.75 -12.27
CA LYS A 289 -26.14 49.91 -13.10
C LYS A 289 -25.38 49.50 -14.36
N GLU A 290 -25.54 50.32 -15.38
CA GLU A 290 -24.73 50.28 -16.60
C GLU A 290 -23.53 51.22 -16.46
N LEU A 291 -22.39 50.79 -17.01
CA LEU A 291 -21.10 51.47 -17.00
C LEU A 291 -20.60 51.65 -18.43
N TYR A 292 -19.71 52.62 -18.63
CA TYR A 292 -19.05 52.88 -19.92
C TYR A 292 -20.03 52.98 -21.10
N GLY A 293 -21.16 53.67 -20.91
CA GLY A 293 -22.16 53.85 -21.96
C GLY A 293 -22.89 52.57 -22.37
N GLY A 294 -22.98 51.58 -21.49
CA GLY A 294 -23.72 50.33 -21.71
C GLY A 294 -22.84 49.13 -22.09
N LEU A 295 -21.54 49.32 -22.35
CA LEU A 295 -20.60 48.25 -22.70
C LEU A 295 -20.36 47.25 -21.55
N VAL A 296 -20.62 47.68 -20.32
CA VAL A 296 -20.40 46.88 -19.12
C VAL A 296 -21.58 47.07 -18.19
N ARG A 297 -22.07 45.99 -17.59
CA ARG A 297 -23.08 46.05 -16.54
C ARG A 297 -22.54 45.51 -15.22
N GLN A 298 -22.88 46.21 -14.15
CA GLN A 298 -22.72 45.71 -12.79
C GLN A 298 -24.03 45.07 -12.35
N GLU A 299 -23.93 43.82 -11.90
CA GLU A 299 -25.07 43.04 -11.41
C GLU A 299 -24.84 42.67 -9.95
N SER A 300 -25.94 42.61 -9.19
CA SER A 300 -25.95 42.09 -7.83
C SER A 300 -26.83 40.85 -7.72
N MET A 301 -26.51 39.95 -6.80
CA MET A 301 -27.33 38.79 -6.47
C MET A 301 -27.33 38.60 -4.96
N VAL A 302 -28.51 38.47 -4.36
CA VAL A 302 -28.63 37.99 -2.98
C VAL A 302 -28.68 36.47 -3.01
N CYS A 303 -27.73 35.81 -2.36
CA CYS A 303 -27.69 34.37 -2.27
C CYS A 303 -28.90 33.85 -1.49
N THR A 304 -29.62 32.86 -2.01
CA THR A 304 -30.77 32.25 -1.33
C THR A 304 -30.36 31.30 -0.21
N VAL A 305 -29.07 30.95 -0.12
CA VAL A 305 -28.51 30.02 0.87
C VAL A 305 -27.88 30.78 2.05
N CYS A 306 -26.89 31.66 1.79
CA CYS A 306 -26.19 32.41 2.85
C CYS A 306 -26.70 33.84 3.03
N HIS A 307 -27.61 34.33 2.17
CA HIS A 307 -28.14 35.69 2.19
C HIS A 307 -27.12 36.82 1.99
N GLU A 308 -25.87 36.49 1.62
CA GLU A 308 -24.90 37.49 1.19
C GLU A 308 -25.25 38.07 -0.17
N THR A 309 -24.99 39.37 -0.33
CA THR A 309 -25.08 40.05 -1.62
C THR A 309 -23.74 39.98 -2.32
N LEU A 310 -23.74 39.39 -3.51
CA LEU A 310 -22.57 39.28 -4.37
C LEU A 310 -22.70 40.28 -5.52
N TYR A 311 -21.55 40.70 -6.04
CA TYR A 311 -21.47 41.60 -7.18
C TYR A 311 -20.60 40.98 -8.25
N ARG A 312 -21.01 41.16 -9.51
CA ARG A 312 -20.16 40.85 -10.66
C ARG A 312 -20.21 41.96 -11.68
N THR A 313 -19.15 42.03 -12.47
CA THR A 313 -19.07 42.90 -13.63
C THR A 313 -19.03 41.98 -14.85
N VAL A 314 -20.01 42.13 -15.73
CA VAL A 314 -20.05 41.38 -16.98
C VAL A 314 -20.04 42.38 -18.12
N ASN A 315 -19.32 42.05 -19.18
CA ASN A 315 -19.45 42.78 -20.43
C ASN A 315 -20.90 42.65 -20.87
N ALA A 316 -21.49 43.74 -21.35
CA ALA A 316 -22.71 43.63 -22.12
C ALA A 316 -22.30 42.94 -23.43
N GLU A 317 -22.41 41.63 -23.46
CA GLU A 317 -22.38 40.90 -24.73
C GLU A 317 -23.47 41.49 -25.62
N GLU A 318 -23.10 41.79 -26.87
CA GLU A 318 -23.99 42.35 -27.91
C GLU A 318 -25.30 41.57 -28.07
#